data_AF-A0A4Q1SSH7-F1
#
_entry.id   AF-A0A4Q1SSH7-F1
#
_cell.length_a   1.000
_cell.length_b   1.000
_cell.length_c   1.000
_cell.angle_alpha   90.00
_cell.angle_beta   90.00
_cell.angle_gamma   90.00
#
_symmetry.space_group_name_H-M   'P 1'
#
loop_
_entity.id
_entity.type
_entity.pdbx_description
1 polymer ?
#
loop_
_entity_poly.entity_id
_entity_poly.type
_entity_poly.pdbx_seq_one_letter_code
_entity_poly.pdbx_strand_id
1 'polypeptide(L)'
;MEGKYAAMFWLVWIIVSLLAWWGIDQWIDSNTGFGSWWASLIMSLVGAWLGDTLLGSLFFVLGGFNVIGGLAGGVLFTWLWNKAKAKV
;
A
#
# COMPACT_ATOMS: atom_id res chain seq x y z
N MET A 1 7.08 1.82 -21.49
CA MET A 1 5.69 2.22 -21.15
C MET A 1 5.42 3.56 -21.79
N GLU A 2 4.36 3.72 -22.59
CA GLU A 2 4.00 5.03 -23.14
C GLU A 2 3.70 6.01 -22.00
N GLY A 3 4.11 7.28 -22.15
CA GLY A 3 4.09 8.26 -21.05
C GLY A 3 2.74 8.44 -20.34
N LYS A 4 1.62 8.13 -21.02
CA LYS A 4 0.26 8.18 -20.43
C LYS A 4 0.01 7.06 -19.42
N TYR A 5 0.42 5.83 -19.72
CA TYR A 5 0.24 4.70 -18.80
C TYR A 5 1.17 4.80 -17.60
N ALA A 6 2.36 5.40 -17.77
CA ALA A 6 3.25 5.67 -16.65
C ALA A 6 2.60 6.62 -15.62
N ALA A 7 1.96 7.71 -16.07
CA ALA A 7 1.26 8.63 -15.18
C ALA A 7 0.08 7.95 -14.45
N MET A 8 -0.69 7.12 -15.17
CA MET A 8 -1.80 6.38 -14.57
C MET A 8 -1.32 5.34 -13.54
N PHE A 9 -0.21 4.64 -13.81
CA PHE A 9 0.39 3.70 -12.86
C PHE A 9 0.68 4.37 -11.51
N TRP A 10 1.43 5.48 -11.52
CA TRP A 10 1.81 6.17 -10.28
C TRP A 10 0.60 6.71 -9.52
N LEU A 11 -0.41 7.21 -10.23
CA LEU A 11 -1.66 7.66 -9.63
C LEU A 11 -2.41 6.52 -8.95
N VAL A 12 -2.61 5.40 -9.67
CA VAL A 12 -3.33 4.24 -9.14
C VAL A 12 -2.58 3.65 -7.95
N TRP A 13 -1.26 3.53 -8.03
CA TRP A 13 -0.41 3.06 -6.93
C TRP A 13 -0.56 3.92 -5.67
N ILE A 14 -0.51 5.26 -5.79
CA ILE A 14 -0.68 6.18 -4.65
C ILE A 14 -2.08 6.01 -4.04
N ILE A 15 -3.12 5.99 -4.88
CA ILE A 15 -4.52 5.86 -4.41
C ILE A 15 -4.71 4.53 -3.69
N VAL A 16 -4.27 3.43 -4.28
CA VAL A 16 -4.38 2.09 -3.69
C VAL A 16 -3.62 2.00 -2.38
N SER A 17 -2.41 2.54 -2.31
CA SER A 17 -1.60 2.55 -1.08
C SER A 17 -2.26 3.37 0.02
N LEU A 18 -2.88 4.50 -0.32
CA LEU A 18 -3.64 5.31 0.64
C LEU A 18 -4.88 4.57 1.15
N LEU A 19 -5.62 3.88 0.28
CA LEU A 19 -6.79 3.10 0.67
C LEU A 19 -6.42 1.91 1.57
N ALA A 20 -5.36 1.16 1.21
CA ALA A 20 -4.85 0.07 2.02
C ALA A 20 -4.38 0.55 3.40
N TRP A 21 -3.64 1.65 3.41
CA TRP A 21 -3.15 2.27 4.62
C TRP A 21 -4.31 2.75 5.52
N TRP A 22 -5.25 3.52 4.96
CA TRP A 22 -6.42 4.02 5.67
C TRP A 22 -7.27 2.87 6.23
N GLY A 23 -7.48 1.79 5.46
CA GLY A 23 -8.22 0.62 5.92
C GLY A 23 -7.59 -0.04 7.15
N ILE A 24 -6.25 -0.16 7.19
CA ILE A 24 -5.54 -0.68 8.37
C ILE A 24 -5.54 0.33 9.52
N ASP A 25 -5.36 1.62 9.24
CA ASP A 25 -5.33 2.68 10.25
C ASP A 25 -6.67 2.85 10.98
N GLN A 26 -7.80 2.64 10.29
CA GLN A 26 -9.13 2.58 10.90
C GLN A 26 -9.35 1.29 11.72
N TRP A 27 -8.70 0.19 11.35
CA TRP A 27 -8.90 -1.10 11.99
C TRP A 27 -8.01 -1.30 13.23
N ILE A 28 -6.81 -0.74 13.21
CA ILE A 28 -5.89 -0.70 14.34
C ILE A 28 -5.98 0.71 14.88
N ASP A 29 -6.66 0.92 16.01
CA ASP A 29 -6.67 2.18 16.77
C ASP A 29 -5.21 2.58 17.09
N SER A 30 -4.54 3.25 16.16
CA SER A 30 -3.11 3.53 16.23
C SER A 30 -2.88 5.02 16.49
N ASN A 31 -3.58 5.54 17.49
CA ASN A 31 -3.19 6.79 18.13
C ASN A 31 -1.99 6.56 19.05
N THR A 32 -0.77 6.52 18.49
CA THR A 32 0.45 6.80 19.26
C THR A 32 1.59 7.34 18.37
N GLY A 33 1.72 8.67 18.33
CA GLY A 33 2.99 9.36 18.09
C GLY A 33 3.19 10.00 16.71
N PHE A 34 3.42 11.31 16.70
CA PHE A 34 3.92 12.05 15.53
C PHE A 34 5.26 11.43 15.09
N GLY A 35 5.31 10.85 13.89
CA GLY A 35 6.45 10.08 13.35
C GLY A 35 6.13 8.61 13.02
N SER A 36 5.22 7.98 13.77
CA SER A 36 4.73 6.60 13.57
C SER A 36 3.84 6.46 12.31
N TRP A 37 3.14 7.55 12.00
CA TRP A 37 2.17 7.68 10.92
C TRP A 37 2.81 7.68 9.53
N TRP A 38 3.87 8.47 9.33
CA TRP A 38 4.60 8.51 8.05
C TRP A 38 5.26 7.18 7.73
N ALA A 39 5.78 6.48 8.75
CA ALA A 39 6.37 5.17 8.55
C ALA A 39 5.34 4.11 8.12
N SER A 40 4.12 4.12 8.67
CA SER A 40 3.07 3.18 8.25
C SER A 40 2.57 3.46 6.83
N LEU A 41 2.53 4.73 6.42
CA LEU A 41 2.22 5.13 5.04
C LEU A 41 3.30 4.67 4.05
N ILE A 42 4.58 4.88 4.38
CA ILE A 42 5.70 4.42 3.54
C ILE A 42 5.65 2.89 3.40
N MET A 43 5.37 2.17 4.48
CA MET A 43 5.22 0.72 4.43
C MET A 43 4.05 0.27 3.56
N SER A 44 2.94 1.03 3.53
CA SER A 44 1.84 0.75 2.59
C SER A 44 2.28 0.93 1.14
N LEU A 45 2.96 2.03 0.84
CA LEU A 45 3.46 2.35 -0.50
C LEU A 45 4.42 1.24 -1.01
N VAL A 46 5.38 0.86 -0.17
CA VAL A 46 6.33 -0.23 -0.49
C VAL A 46 5.60 -1.56 -0.64
N GLY A 47 4.70 -1.89 0.30
CA GLY A 47 3.91 -3.12 0.25
C GLY A 47 3.05 -3.21 -1.00
N ALA A 48 2.40 -2.12 -1.40
CA ALA A 48 1.56 -2.09 -2.59
C ALA A 48 2.37 -2.22 -3.88
N TRP A 49 3.56 -1.62 -3.94
CA TRP A 49 4.46 -1.78 -5.07
C TRP A 49 4.97 -3.23 -5.18
N LEU A 50 5.34 -3.85 -4.04
CA LEU A 50 5.77 -5.25 -4.00
C LEU A 50 4.62 -6.20 -4.36
N GLY A 51 3.43 -5.95 -3.85
CA GLY A 51 2.24 -6.76 -4.12
C GLY A 51 1.85 -6.75 -5.60
N ASP A 52 1.93 -5.57 -6.24
CA ASP A 52 1.80 -5.44 -7.70
C ASP A 52 2.88 -6.24 -8.45
N THR A 53 4.15 -6.05 -8.07
CA THR A 53 5.28 -6.73 -8.72
C THR A 53 5.20 -8.25 -8.60
N LEU A 54 4.77 -8.78 -7.45
CA LEU A 54 4.70 -10.22 -7.18
C LEU A 54 3.48 -10.89 -7.84
N LEU A 55 2.34 -10.20 -7.89
CA LEU A 55 1.11 -10.74 -8.46
C LEU A 55 0.93 -10.38 -9.95
N GLY A 56 1.74 -9.45 -10.47
CA GLY A 56 1.82 -9.16 -11.90
C GLY A 56 0.45 -8.85 -12.50
N SER A 57 0.03 -9.58 -13.53
CA SER A 57 -1.26 -9.34 -14.20
C SER A 57 -2.44 -10.15 -13.65
N LEU A 58 -2.30 -10.77 -12.47
CA LEU A 58 -3.37 -11.59 -11.90
C LEU A 58 -4.59 -10.73 -11.50
N PHE A 59 -5.76 -11.17 -11.95
CA PHE A 59 -7.10 -10.66 -11.61
C PHE A 59 -7.46 -9.28 -12.15
N PHE A 60 -6.85 -8.18 -11.68
CA PHE A 60 -7.31 -6.83 -11.99
C PHE A 60 -6.17 -5.81 -12.06
N VAL A 61 -5.88 -5.37 -13.29
CA VAL A 61 -4.84 -4.40 -13.61
C VAL A 61 -5.47 -3.11 -14.13
N LEU A 62 -5.12 -1.99 -13.52
CA LEU A 62 -5.58 -0.65 -13.91
C LEU A 62 -4.35 0.22 -14.18
N GLY A 63 -4.23 0.77 -15.39
CA GLY A 63 -3.10 1.65 -15.74
C GLY A 63 -1.73 0.97 -15.65
N GLY A 64 -1.67 -0.36 -15.77
CA GLY A 64 -0.44 -1.16 -15.60
C GLY A 64 -0.13 -1.56 -14.15
N PHE A 65 -0.98 -1.21 -13.19
CA PHE A 65 -0.85 -1.57 -11.78
C PHE A 65 -1.92 -2.60 -11.37
N ASN A 66 -1.50 -3.68 -10.74
CA ASN A 66 -2.37 -4.69 -10.15
C ASN A 66 -2.97 -4.17 -8.84
N VAL A 67 -4.24 -3.78 -8.92
CA VAL A 67 -4.95 -3.16 -7.80
C VAL A 67 -5.13 -4.15 -6.65
N ILE A 68 -5.42 -5.42 -6.95
CA ILE A 68 -5.64 -6.44 -5.90
C ILE A 68 -4.32 -6.77 -5.22
N GLY A 69 -3.26 -6.99 -6.01
CA GLY A 69 -1.94 -7.25 -5.47
C GLY A 69 -1.42 -6.08 -4.66
N GLY A 70 -1.61 -4.87 -5.17
CA GLY A 70 -1.27 -3.64 -4.47
C GLY A 70 -2.02 -3.47 -3.14
N LEU A 71 -3.34 -3.69 -3.13
CA LEU A 71 -4.13 -3.64 -1.91
C LEU A 71 -3.65 -4.67 -0.89
N ALA A 72 -3.49 -5.93 -1.30
CA ALA A 72 -3.06 -7.00 -0.41
C ALA A 72 -1.67 -6.75 0.17
N GLY A 73 -0.71 -6.33 -0.67
CA GLY A 73 0.65 -6.00 -0.25
C GLY A 73 0.70 -4.80 0.69
N GLY A 74 -0.02 -3.72 0.37
CA GLY A 74 -0.09 -2.53 1.23
C GLY A 74 -0.68 -2.87 2.61
N VAL A 75 -1.81 -3.59 2.63
CA VAL A 75 -2.47 -4.05 3.86
C VAL A 75 -1.52 -4.89 4.72
N LEU A 76 -0.88 -5.91 4.13
CA LEU A 76 0.04 -6.81 4.83
C LEU A 76 1.22 -6.07 5.45
N PHE A 77 1.90 -5.21 4.68
CA PHE A 77 3.09 -4.51 5.15
C PHE A 77 2.76 -3.45 6.21
N THR A 78 1.67 -2.69 6.03
CA THR A 78 1.20 -1.73 7.04
C THR A 78 0.78 -2.45 8.33
N TRP A 79 0.09 -3.58 8.22
CA TRP A 79 -0.28 -4.41 9.38
C TRP A 79 0.96 -4.96 10.11
N LEU A 80 1.92 -5.53 9.38
CA LEU A 80 3.17 -6.04 9.95
C LEU A 80 3.94 -4.94 10.68
N TRP A 81 4.02 -3.74 10.10
CA TRP A 81 4.66 -2.59 10.72
C TRP A 81 3.98 -2.18 12.03
N ASN A 82 2.65 -2.07 12.02
CA ASN A 82 1.89 -1.73 13.21
C ASN A 82 2.01 -2.80 14.31
N LYS A 83 2.04 -4.09 13.93
CA LYS A 83 2.32 -5.21 14.87
C LYS A 83 3.74 -5.19 15.42
N ALA A 84 4.74 -4.86 14.61
CA ALA A 84 6.13 -4.76 15.05
C ALA A 84 6.29 -3.63 16.07
N LYS A 85 5.68 -2.47 15.82
CA LYS A 85 5.66 -1.35 16.78
C LYS A 85 4.96 -1.70 18.09
N ALA A 86 3.82 -2.40 18.04
CA ALA A 86 3.10 -2.78 19.25
C ALA A 86 3.86 -3.75 20.18
N LYS A 87 4.96 -4.35 19.70
CA LYS A 87 5.84 -5.23 20.49
C LYS A 87 7.03 -4.50 21.12
N VAL A 88 7.30 -3.26 20.75
CA VAL A 88 8.40 -2.43 21.27
C VAL A 88 7.84 -1.49 22.33
#